data_AF-A0A971N660-F1
#
_entry.id   AF-A0A971N660-F1
#
_cell.length_a   1.000
_cell.length_b   1.000
_cell.length_c   1.000
_cell.angle_alpha   90.00
_cell.angle_beta   90.00
_cell.angle_gamma   90.00
#
_symmetry.space_group_name_H-M   'P 1'
#
loop_
_entity.id
_entity.type
_entity.pdbx_description
1 polymer ?
#
loop_
_entity_poly.entity_id
_entity_poly.type
_entity_poly.pdbx_seq_one_letter_code
_entity_poly.pdbx_strand_id
1 'polypeptide(L)'
;MKRPLTYFHRWVRKNPLILWWLIFLPLLLGILSTSWEHLTAPLAADPNTSGWWPGLFHSFPLIVLARIVLIAVGLVIIMVCLFFPLFRVGKEGVQWSREQEEEIARVTGEITGAEVEDLIQQETYRWSIIHRWLHFCGSPEAASAVGLRELVATIGEAFPAERLSIVLEHREKVYILQHRLLPKLVPPEETSTEAFGVKLSFGPDYALILYLYAADPAGFSPIDEQFMLVLCEIFGRGVQQAKIAPTELAAYFELIDNPTNDGGIK
;
A
#
# COMPACT_ATOMS: atom_id res chain seq x y z
N MET A 1 -44.21 11.21 5.98
CA MET A 1 -43.64 9.87 6.24
C MET A 1 -43.11 9.22 4.94
N LYS A 2 -42.05 9.75 4.30
CA LYS A 2 -41.50 9.25 3.01
C LYS A 2 -40.04 8.73 3.08
N ARG A 3 -39.39 8.82 4.24
CA ARG A 3 -38.00 8.36 4.46
C ARG A 3 -37.77 6.83 4.48
N PRO A 4 -38.72 5.95 4.87
CA PRO A 4 -38.40 4.51 4.93
C PRO A 4 -38.30 3.87 3.54
N LEU A 5 -39.07 4.35 2.54
CA LEU A 5 -39.04 3.81 1.18
C LEU A 5 -37.71 4.09 0.45
N THR A 6 -37.10 5.24 0.67
CA THR A 6 -35.81 5.59 0.05
C THR A 6 -34.66 4.79 0.64
N TYR A 7 -34.70 4.49 1.94
CA TYR A 7 -33.73 3.59 2.59
C TYR A 7 -33.91 2.14 2.10
N PHE A 8 -35.14 1.67 1.96
CA PHE A 8 -35.43 0.35 1.43
C PHE A 8 -34.92 0.19 -0.01
N HIS A 9 -35.20 1.15 -0.89
CA HIS A 9 -34.67 1.13 -2.27
C HIS A 9 -33.14 1.12 -2.33
N ARG A 10 -32.47 1.91 -1.48
CA ARG A 10 -31.00 1.93 -1.43
C ARG A 10 -30.42 0.62 -0.90
N TRP A 11 -31.09 -0.01 0.07
CA TRP A 11 -30.68 -1.30 0.61
C TRP A 11 -30.89 -2.44 -0.39
N VAL A 12 -32.04 -2.45 -1.07
CA VAL A 12 -32.37 -3.42 -2.14
C VAL A 12 -31.32 -3.38 -3.26
N ARG A 13 -30.85 -2.17 -3.63
CA ARG A 13 -29.81 -2.00 -4.66
C ARG A 13 -28.45 -2.55 -4.22
N LYS A 14 -28.12 -2.47 -2.92
CA LYS A 14 -26.84 -2.95 -2.37
C LYS A 14 -26.81 -4.47 -2.12
N ASN A 15 -27.95 -5.09 -1.81
CA ASN A 15 -28.00 -6.49 -1.39
C ASN A 15 -29.07 -7.31 -2.15
N PRO A 16 -29.01 -7.37 -3.49
CA PRO A 16 -30.04 -8.02 -4.30
C PRO A 16 -30.14 -9.54 -4.02
N LEU A 17 -29.02 -10.19 -3.73
CA LEU A 17 -28.97 -11.63 -3.39
C LEU A 17 -29.67 -11.94 -2.05
N ILE A 18 -29.56 -11.06 -1.06
CA ILE A 18 -30.18 -11.26 0.27
C ILE A 18 -31.69 -11.08 0.16
N LEU A 19 -32.16 -10.07 -0.59
CA LEU A 19 -33.58 -9.91 -0.88
C LEU A 19 -34.14 -11.12 -1.64
N TRP A 20 -33.37 -11.67 -2.58
CA TRP A 20 -33.74 -12.88 -3.30
C TRP A 20 -33.93 -14.07 -2.35
N TRP A 21 -32.96 -14.35 -1.48
CA TRP A 21 -33.11 -15.43 -0.49
C TRP A 21 -34.29 -15.19 0.46
N LEU A 22 -34.54 -13.94 0.86
CA LEU A 22 -35.69 -13.58 1.71
C LEU A 22 -37.05 -13.81 1.05
N ILE A 23 -37.16 -13.74 -0.28
CA ILE A 23 -38.41 -14.01 -1.01
C ILE A 23 -38.48 -15.48 -1.42
N PHE A 24 -37.37 -16.04 -1.90
CA PHE A 24 -37.28 -17.40 -2.43
C PHE A 24 -37.48 -18.45 -1.35
N LEU A 25 -36.79 -18.30 -0.21
CA LEU A 25 -36.80 -19.31 0.85
C LEU A 25 -38.19 -19.54 1.45
N PRO A 26 -38.99 -18.50 1.80
CA PRO A 26 -40.37 -18.71 2.26
C PRO A 26 -41.31 -19.20 1.16
N LEU A 27 -41.08 -18.82 -0.11
CA LEU A 27 -41.92 -19.26 -1.23
C LEU A 27 -41.66 -20.75 -1.55
N LEU A 28 -40.40 -21.18 -1.51
CA LEU A 28 -40.01 -22.59 -1.60
C LEU A 28 -40.55 -23.38 -0.40
N LEU A 29 -40.44 -22.87 0.82
CA LEU A 29 -41.00 -23.53 2.01
C LEU A 29 -42.53 -23.63 1.94
N GLY A 30 -43.22 -22.61 1.46
CA GLY A 30 -44.67 -22.60 1.28
C GLY A 30 -45.12 -23.62 0.24
N ILE A 31 -44.42 -23.70 -0.89
CA ILE A 31 -44.67 -24.73 -1.90
C ILE A 31 -44.38 -26.12 -1.34
N LEU A 32 -43.26 -26.32 -0.64
CA LEU A 32 -42.90 -27.62 -0.05
C LEU A 32 -43.95 -28.06 0.98
N SER A 33 -44.40 -27.13 1.84
CA SER A 33 -45.41 -27.40 2.86
C SER A 33 -46.79 -27.71 2.28
N THR A 34 -47.23 -26.99 1.25
CA THR A 34 -48.55 -27.21 0.63
C THR A 34 -48.58 -28.44 -0.28
N SER A 35 -47.46 -28.77 -0.91
CA SER A 35 -47.32 -29.96 -1.76
C SER A 35 -46.92 -31.22 -1.00
N TRP A 36 -46.56 -31.12 0.28
CA TRP A 36 -46.12 -32.24 1.12
C TRP A 36 -47.11 -33.40 1.16
N GLU A 37 -48.41 -33.11 1.33
CA GLU A 37 -49.47 -34.12 1.34
C GLU A 37 -49.68 -34.76 -0.03
N HIS A 38 -49.47 -33.99 -1.12
CA HIS A 38 -49.62 -34.48 -2.50
C HIS A 38 -48.40 -35.26 -3.00
N LEU A 39 -47.25 -35.13 -2.34
CA LEU A 39 -46.02 -35.90 -2.60
C LEU A 39 -46.02 -37.25 -1.88
N THR A 40 -46.82 -37.40 -0.83
CA THR A 40 -46.84 -38.57 0.05
C THR A 40 -48.08 -39.44 -0.09
N ALA A 41 -49.16 -38.93 -0.69
CA ALA A 41 -50.39 -39.70 -0.89
C ALA A 41 -50.23 -40.74 -2.03
N PRO A 42 -50.39 -42.05 -1.77
CA PRO A 42 -50.46 -43.04 -2.84
C PRO A 42 -51.74 -42.82 -3.65
N LEU A 43 -51.60 -42.58 -4.96
CA LEU A 43 -52.75 -42.51 -5.86
C LEU A 43 -53.43 -43.89 -5.88
N ALA A 44 -54.65 -43.99 -5.33
CA ALA A 44 -55.51 -45.13 -5.61
C ALA A 44 -55.82 -45.12 -7.11
N ALA A 45 -55.29 -46.10 -7.85
CA ALA A 45 -55.54 -46.22 -9.27
C ALA A 45 -57.01 -46.57 -9.51
N ASP A 46 -57.74 -45.71 -10.24
CA ASP A 46 -59.04 -46.08 -10.79
C ASP A 46 -58.84 -47.23 -11.80
N PRO A 47 -59.54 -48.36 -11.67
CA PRO A 47 -59.22 -49.59 -12.41
C PRO A 47 -59.61 -49.57 -13.90
N ASN A 48 -60.00 -48.44 -14.48
CA ASN A 48 -60.65 -48.39 -15.80
C ASN A 48 -59.95 -47.53 -16.86
N THR A 49 -58.62 -47.49 -16.90
CA THR A 49 -57.88 -46.99 -18.07
C THR A 49 -56.81 -47.97 -18.54
N SER A 50 -57.26 -49.06 -19.18
CA SER A 50 -56.39 -50.05 -19.83
C SER A 50 -55.86 -49.52 -21.17
N GLY A 51 -54.75 -48.78 -21.11
CA GLY A 51 -53.95 -48.41 -22.29
C GLY A 51 -52.49 -48.19 -21.87
N TRP A 52 -51.55 -48.73 -22.63
CA TRP A 52 -50.12 -48.64 -22.33
C TRP A 52 -49.62 -47.19 -22.23
N TRP A 53 -50.15 -46.31 -23.09
CA TRP A 53 -49.85 -44.88 -23.11
C TRP A 53 -50.37 -44.11 -21.88
N PRO A 54 -51.67 -44.19 -21.51
CA PRO A 54 -52.17 -43.53 -20.30
C PRO A 54 -51.52 -44.09 -19.02
N GLY A 55 -51.20 -45.39 -18.95
CA GLY A 55 -50.50 -45.97 -17.79
C GLY A 55 -49.07 -45.45 -17.58
N LEU A 56 -48.35 -45.12 -18.67
CA LEU A 56 -47.03 -44.50 -18.61
C LEU A 56 -47.10 -43.03 -18.14
N PHE A 57 -48.05 -42.26 -18.65
CA PHE A 57 -48.25 -40.84 -18.30
C PHE A 57 -49.02 -40.61 -16.98
N HIS A 58 -49.73 -41.62 -16.46
CA HIS A 58 -50.37 -41.60 -15.13
C HIS A 58 -49.57 -42.35 -14.07
N SER A 59 -48.30 -42.64 -14.32
CA SER A 59 -47.42 -43.13 -13.27
C SER A 59 -47.16 -42.00 -12.26
N PHE A 60 -47.51 -42.24 -10.99
CA PHE A 60 -47.33 -41.33 -9.85
C PHE A 60 -46.01 -40.53 -9.87
N PRO A 61 -44.83 -41.15 -10.07
CA PRO A 61 -43.56 -40.41 -10.11
C PRO A 61 -43.44 -39.45 -11.30
N LEU A 62 -44.09 -39.73 -12.44
CA LEU A 62 -43.96 -38.92 -13.66
C LEU A 62 -44.83 -37.66 -13.61
N ILE A 63 -46.01 -37.73 -12.98
CA ILE A 63 -46.83 -36.54 -12.68
C ILE A 63 -46.15 -35.66 -11.64
N VAL A 64 -45.57 -36.26 -10.60
CA VAL A 64 -44.80 -35.54 -9.57
C VAL A 64 -43.58 -34.86 -10.20
N LEU A 65 -42.82 -35.58 -11.03
CA LEU A 65 -41.67 -35.04 -11.76
C LEU A 65 -42.09 -33.90 -12.69
N ALA A 66 -43.17 -34.07 -13.45
CA ALA A 66 -43.67 -33.03 -14.35
C ALA A 66 -44.07 -31.75 -13.60
N ARG A 67 -44.69 -31.86 -12.43
CA ARG A 67 -45.07 -30.70 -11.59
C ARG A 67 -43.84 -30.01 -10.98
N ILE A 68 -42.86 -30.78 -10.50
CA ILE A 68 -41.59 -30.24 -10.00
C ILE A 68 -40.85 -29.50 -11.12
N VAL A 69 -40.81 -30.08 -12.33
CA VAL A 69 -40.20 -29.45 -13.51
C VAL A 69 -40.94 -28.16 -13.88
N LEU A 70 -42.27 -28.14 -13.81
CA LEU A 70 -43.05 -26.93 -14.14
C LEU A 70 -42.82 -25.80 -13.12
N ILE A 71 -42.73 -26.13 -11.83
CA ILE A 71 -42.35 -25.17 -10.78
C ILE A 71 -40.93 -24.67 -10.99
N ALA A 72 -39.98 -25.57 -11.29
CA ALA A 72 -38.60 -25.21 -11.57
C ALA A 72 -38.48 -24.30 -12.80
N VAL A 73 -39.20 -24.58 -13.88
CA VAL A 73 -39.25 -23.75 -15.09
C VAL A 73 -39.86 -22.38 -14.78
N GLY A 74 -40.96 -22.32 -14.02
CA GLY A 74 -41.55 -21.06 -13.57
C GLY A 74 -40.57 -20.23 -12.75
N LEU A 75 -39.79 -20.88 -11.89
CA LEU A 75 -38.76 -20.24 -11.07
C LEU A 75 -37.60 -19.71 -11.92
N VAL A 76 -37.15 -20.48 -12.91
CA VAL A 76 -36.13 -20.07 -13.88
C VAL A 76 -36.62 -18.87 -14.70
N ILE A 77 -37.88 -18.86 -15.16
CA ILE A 77 -38.46 -17.74 -15.89
C ILE A 77 -38.51 -16.48 -15.02
N ILE A 78 -38.93 -16.60 -13.75
CA ILE A 78 -38.90 -15.49 -12.80
C ILE A 78 -37.47 -15.00 -12.55
N MET A 79 -36.51 -15.92 -12.43
CA MET A 79 -35.08 -15.61 -12.35
C MET A 79 -34.65 -14.78 -13.57
N VAL A 80 -34.94 -15.26 -14.78
CA VAL A 80 -34.57 -14.58 -16.03
C VAL A 80 -35.23 -13.21 -16.12
N CYS A 81 -36.52 -13.07 -15.79
CA CYS A 81 -37.24 -11.80 -15.83
C CYS A 81 -36.74 -10.76 -14.81
N LEU A 82 -36.25 -11.19 -13.64
CA LEU A 82 -35.69 -10.30 -12.61
C LEU A 82 -34.20 -10.01 -12.81
N PHE A 83 -33.43 -10.94 -13.39
CA PHE A 83 -32.01 -10.74 -13.67
C PHE A 83 -31.75 -9.96 -14.97
N PHE A 84 -32.62 -10.05 -16.00
CA PHE A 84 -32.46 -9.30 -17.25
C PHE A 84 -32.39 -7.78 -17.12
N PRO A 85 -33.14 -7.11 -16.21
CA PRO A 85 -32.96 -5.67 -16.01
C PRO A 85 -31.68 -5.31 -15.24
N LEU A 86 -31.05 -6.26 -14.53
CA LEU A 86 -29.81 -6.05 -13.76
C LEU A 86 -28.53 -6.40 -14.56
N PHE A 87 -28.62 -7.30 -15.54
CA PHE A 87 -27.53 -7.65 -16.44
C PHE A 87 -27.93 -7.34 -17.88
N ARG A 88 -27.40 -6.26 -18.46
CA ARG A 88 -27.46 -6.06 -19.90
C ARG A 88 -26.53 -7.08 -20.56
N VAL A 89 -27.07 -8.22 -20.96
CA VAL A 89 -26.34 -9.21 -21.75
C VAL A 89 -26.38 -8.76 -23.21
N GLY A 90 -25.30 -8.12 -23.64
CA GLY A 90 -25.04 -7.83 -25.05
C GLY A 90 -24.49 -9.06 -25.78
N LYS A 91 -24.28 -8.96 -27.09
CA LYS A 91 -23.76 -10.05 -27.93
C LYS A 91 -22.34 -10.52 -27.56
N GLU A 92 -21.67 -9.85 -26.63
CA GLU A 92 -20.26 -10.11 -26.24
C GLU A 92 -20.08 -10.51 -24.76
N GLY A 93 -21.15 -10.66 -23.98
CA GLY A 93 -21.09 -11.13 -22.59
C GLY A 93 -21.79 -10.24 -21.57
N VAL A 94 -21.65 -10.60 -20.29
CA VAL A 94 -22.23 -9.89 -19.13
C VAL A 94 -21.51 -8.55 -18.98
N GLN A 95 -22.10 -7.47 -19.50
CA GLN A 95 -21.55 -6.13 -19.34
C GLN A 95 -21.87 -5.60 -17.95
N TRP A 96 -20.85 -5.21 -17.22
CA TRP A 96 -20.96 -4.51 -15.94
C TRP A 96 -21.77 -3.22 -16.13
N SER A 97 -22.56 -2.83 -15.12
CA SER A 97 -23.36 -1.62 -15.25
C SER A 97 -22.44 -0.39 -15.37
N ARG A 98 -22.77 0.54 -16.27
CA ARG A 98 -21.98 1.77 -16.52
C ARG A 98 -21.66 2.55 -15.24
N GLU A 99 -22.55 2.51 -14.24
CA GLU A 99 -22.31 3.12 -12.94
C GLU A 99 -21.19 2.42 -12.14
N GLN A 100 -21.07 1.10 -12.23
CA GLN A 100 -19.99 0.35 -11.58
C GLN A 100 -18.66 0.52 -12.31
N GLU A 101 -18.65 0.60 -13.64
CA GLU A 101 -17.45 0.96 -14.39
C GLU A 101 -16.99 2.39 -14.08
N GLU A 102 -17.92 3.36 -14.00
CA GLU A 102 -17.60 4.75 -13.64
C GLU A 102 -17.12 4.86 -12.17
N GLU A 103 -17.68 4.08 -11.24
CA GLU A 103 -17.25 4.07 -9.84
C GLU A 103 -15.89 3.37 -9.66
N ILE A 104 -15.63 2.26 -10.36
CA ILE A 104 -14.31 1.59 -10.33
C ILE A 104 -13.25 2.44 -11.02
N ALA A 105 -13.54 3.06 -12.17
CA ALA A 105 -12.61 3.95 -12.87
C ALA A 105 -12.30 5.20 -12.03
N ARG A 106 -13.31 5.75 -11.35
CA ARG A 106 -13.13 6.89 -10.44
C ARG A 106 -12.32 6.53 -9.21
N VAL A 107 -12.63 5.42 -8.53
CA VAL A 107 -11.88 5.00 -7.33
C VAL A 107 -10.44 4.60 -7.70
N THR A 108 -10.24 3.90 -8.82
CA THR A 108 -8.90 3.57 -9.31
C THR A 108 -8.13 4.83 -9.72
N GLY A 109 -8.80 5.80 -10.35
CA GLY A 109 -8.21 7.09 -10.72
C GLY A 109 -7.88 7.99 -9.51
N GLU A 110 -8.70 7.98 -8.46
CA GLU A 110 -8.47 8.72 -7.22
C GLU A 110 -7.28 8.13 -6.43
N ILE A 111 -7.17 6.79 -6.34
CA ILE A 111 -6.04 6.12 -5.65
C ILE A 111 -4.74 6.30 -6.43
N THR A 112 -4.77 6.08 -7.75
CA THR A 112 -3.58 6.26 -8.60
C THR A 112 -3.16 7.74 -8.64
N GLY A 113 -4.11 8.67 -8.61
CA GLY A 113 -3.83 10.11 -8.54
C GLY A 113 -3.17 10.51 -7.22
N ALA A 114 -3.68 10.02 -6.09
CA ALA A 114 -3.14 10.32 -4.77
C ALA A 114 -1.72 9.75 -4.58
N GLU A 115 -1.48 8.50 -4.97
CA GLU A 115 -0.14 7.90 -4.88
C GLU A 115 0.88 8.63 -5.77
N VAL A 116 0.47 9.04 -6.98
CA VAL A 116 1.34 9.81 -7.88
C VAL A 116 1.58 11.23 -7.35
N GLU A 117 0.58 11.88 -6.77
CA GLU A 117 0.72 13.21 -6.17
C GLU A 117 1.68 13.16 -4.97
N ASP A 118 1.58 12.15 -4.10
CA ASP A 118 2.50 11.94 -2.98
C ASP A 118 3.93 11.73 -3.49
N LEU A 119 4.13 10.92 -4.54
CA LEU A 119 5.45 10.72 -5.15
C LEU A 119 6.01 12.02 -5.76
N ILE A 120 5.18 12.79 -6.46
CA ILE A 120 5.58 14.09 -7.03
C ILE A 120 5.96 15.06 -5.91
N GLN A 121 5.21 15.07 -4.80
CA GLN A 121 5.50 15.94 -3.67
C GLN A 121 6.83 15.57 -3.00
N GLN A 122 7.09 14.28 -2.80
CA GLN A 122 8.37 13.79 -2.27
C GLN A 122 9.54 14.17 -3.18
N GLU A 123 9.40 13.98 -4.49
CA GLU A 123 10.45 14.31 -5.46
C GLU A 123 10.66 15.82 -5.56
N THR A 124 9.59 16.61 -5.55
CA THR A 124 9.66 18.08 -5.51
C THR A 124 10.39 18.56 -4.27
N TYR A 125 10.12 17.95 -3.11
CA TYR A 125 10.83 18.25 -1.87
C TYR A 125 12.33 17.94 -1.98
N ARG A 126 12.72 16.77 -2.50
CA ARG A 126 14.13 16.41 -2.74
C ARG A 126 14.84 17.41 -3.65
N TRP A 127 14.22 17.77 -4.77
CA TRP A 127 14.78 18.78 -5.67
C TRP A 127 14.91 20.15 -5.01
N SER A 128 13.95 20.54 -4.17
CA SER A 128 14.03 21.80 -3.43
C SER A 128 15.22 21.84 -2.47
N ILE A 129 15.53 20.72 -1.81
CA ILE A 129 16.71 20.57 -0.95
C ILE A 129 17.99 20.67 -1.78
N ILE A 130 18.07 19.93 -2.90
CA ILE A 130 19.24 19.97 -3.78
C ILE A 130 19.50 21.41 -4.26
N HIS A 131 18.45 22.12 -4.68
CA HIS A 131 18.56 23.50 -5.15
C HIS A 131 19.03 24.45 -4.03
N ARG A 132 18.53 24.26 -2.80
CA ARG A 132 19.01 25.01 -1.61
C ARG A 132 20.49 24.76 -1.37
N TRP A 133 20.94 23.51 -1.45
CA TRP A 133 22.34 23.12 -1.26
C TRP A 133 23.27 23.68 -2.34
N LEU A 134 22.85 23.65 -3.61
CA LEU A 134 23.61 24.25 -4.71
C LEU A 134 23.83 25.76 -4.50
N HIS A 135 22.81 26.48 -3.99
CA HIS A 135 22.97 27.88 -3.63
C HIS A 135 23.84 28.09 -2.40
N PHE A 136 23.66 27.26 -1.37
CA PHE A 136 24.39 27.36 -0.12
C PHE A 136 25.89 27.10 -0.29
N CYS A 137 26.28 26.10 -1.10
CA CYS A 137 27.68 25.80 -1.42
C CYS A 137 28.43 26.93 -2.14
N GLY A 138 27.74 27.96 -2.64
CA GLY A 138 28.38 29.20 -3.12
C GLY A 138 28.90 30.12 -2.01
N SER A 139 28.60 29.82 -0.73
CA SER A 139 29.03 30.59 0.44
C SER A 139 30.25 29.97 1.13
N PRO A 140 31.11 30.79 1.77
CA PRO A 140 32.27 30.27 2.51
C PRO A 140 31.87 29.45 3.75
N GLU A 141 30.67 29.69 4.29
CA GLU A 141 30.13 29.01 5.47
C GLU A 141 29.79 27.54 5.19
N ALA A 142 29.39 27.24 3.94
CA ALA A 142 28.97 25.91 3.53
C ALA A 142 30.06 24.85 3.55
N ALA A 143 31.31 25.25 3.53
CA ALA A 143 32.45 24.34 3.59
C ALA A 143 32.96 24.14 5.04
N SER A 144 32.44 24.89 6.00
CA SER A 144 32.87 24.88 7.40
C SER A 144 32.08 23.88 8.26
N ALA A 145 32.33 23.90 9.58
CA ALA A 145 31.50 23.24 10.58
C ALA A 145 29.99 23.55 10.46
N VAL A 146 29.64 24.76 9.99
CA VAL A 146 28.25 25.16 9.76
C VAL A 146 27.64 24.32 8.62
N GLY A 147 28.38 24.14 7.53
CA GLY A 147 27.94 23.29 6.43
C GLY A 147 27.77 21.83 6.84
N LEU A 148 28.69 21.30 7.65
CA LEU A 148 28.53 19.93 8.17
C LEU A 148 27.29 19.80 9.06
N ARG A 149 27.01 20.77 9.93
CA ARG A 149 25.78 20.80 10.75
C ARG A 149 24.54 20.81 9.88
N GLU A 150 24.53 21.65 8.85
CA GLU A 150 23.42 21.75 7.91
C GLU A 150 23.22 20.43 7.14
N LEU A 151 24.31 19.75 6.77
CA LEU A 151 24.27 18.43 6.10
C LEU A 151 23.62 17.39 7.02
N VAL A 152 24.08 17.32 8.27
CA VAL A 152 23.52 16.42 9.29
C VAL A 152 22.03 16.70 9.50
N ALA A 153 21.64 17.97 9.61
CA ALA A 153 20.26 18.36 9.78
C ALA A 153 19.40 17.98 8.56
N THR A 154 19.89 18.28 7.35
CA THR A 154 19.21 17.94 6.10
C THR A 154 18.98 16.43 5.98
N ILE A 155 20.00 15.62 6.27
CA ILE A 155 19.88 14.16 6.23
C ILE A 155 18.89 13.68 7.31
N GLY A 156 18.98 14.22 8.53
CA GLY A 156 18.07 13.85 9.62
C GLY A 156 16.61 14.22 9.40
N GLU A 157 16.34 15.27 8.61
CA GLU A 157 15.00 15.68 8.17
C GLU A 157 14.50 14.81 7.01
N ALA A 158 15.35 14.53 6.02
CA ALA A 158 14.99 13.70 4.87
C ALA A 158 14.79 12.22 5.25
N PHE A 159 15.51 11.74 6.26
CA PHE A 159 15.49 10.36 6.72
C PHE A 159 15.13 10.30 8.22
N PRO A 160 13.85 10.56 8.57
CA PRO A 160 13.46 10.73 9.97
C PRO A 160 13.47 9.44 10.78
N ALA A 161 13.31 8.27 10.16
CA ALA A 161 13.36 6.98 10.85
C ALA A 161 14.78 6.43 11.02
N GLU A 162 15.74 6.97 10.27
CA GLU A 162 17.04 6.33 10.07
C GLU A 162 18.10 6.81 11.06
N ARG A 163 19.06 5.93 11.33
CA ARG A 163 20.23 6.24 12.16
C ARG A 163 21.38 6.66 11.26
N LEU A 164 22.14 7.67 11.68
CA LEU A 164 23.25 8.24 10.92
C LEU A 164 24.54 8.07 11.72
N SER A 165 25.62 7.62 11.08
CA SER A 165 26.96 7.66 11.64
C SER A 165 27.85 8.51 10.73
N ILE A 166 28.66 9.36 11.33
CA ILE A 166 29.61 10.20 10.61
C ILE A 166 30.98 10.00 11.24
N VAL A 167 31.92 9.61 10.39
CA VAL A 167 33.28 9.26 10.77
C VAL A 167 34.24 10.14 9.97
N LEU A 168 35.24 10.70 10.65
CA LEU A 168 36.29 11.48 10.03
C LEU A 168 37.63 10.78 10.19
N GLU A 169 38.25 10.42 9.07
CA GLU A 169 39.62 9.91 9.01
C GLU A 169 40.56 11.08 8.76
N HIS A 170 41.51 11.33 9.67
CA HIS A 170 42.55 12.35 9.52
C HIS A 170 43.90 11.86 10.06
N ARG A 171 44.89 11.69 9.18
CA ARG A 171 46.29 11.32 9.54
C ARG A 171 46.36 10.15 10.53
N GLU A 172 45.75 9.03 10.17
CA GLU A 172 45.66 7.79 10.98
C GLU A 172 44.78 7.88 12.25
N LYS A 173 44.19 9.04 12.55
CA LYS A 173 43.17 9.16 13.60
C LYS A 173 41.77 9.05 12.99
N VAL A 174 40.90 8.38 13.73
CA VAL A 174 39.48 8.25 13.39
C VAL A 174 38.69 8.99 14.47
N TYR A 175 37.86 9.94 14.04
CA TYR A 175 36.96 10.70 14.91
C TYR A 175 35.51 10.31 14.57
N ILE A 176 34.65 10.19 15.57
CA ILE A 176 33.24 9.82 15.37
C ILE A 176 32.38 10.98 15.83
N LEU A 177 31.45 11.45 15.00
CA LEU A 177 30.55 12.52 15.41
C LEU A 177 29.43 11.95 16.29
N GLN A 178 29.43 12.31 17.57
CA GLN A 178 28.34 11.99 18.50
C GLN A 178 27.76 13.26 19.10
N HIS A 179 26.44 13.42 19.14
CA HIS A 179 25.85 14.62 19.72
C HIS A 179 24.64 14.30 20.60
N ARG A 180 24.66 14.72 21.88
CA ARG A 180 23.62 14.40 22.87
C ARG A 180 22.21 14.84 22.48
N LEU A 181 22.09 15.94 21.72
CA LEU A 181 20.79 16.45 21.24
C LEU A 181 20.34 15.82 19.91
N LEU A 182 21.19 15.01 19.27
CA LEU A 182 20.90 14.33 18.01
C LEU A 182 21.00 12.82 18.24
N PRO A 183 19.98 12.19 18.86
CA PRO A 183 20.04 10.78 19.26
C PRO A 183 20.15 9.81 18.08
N LYS A 184 19.90 10.29 16.85
CA LYS A 184 20.07 9.52 15.62
C LYS A 184 21.52 9.43 15.16
N LEU A 185 22.41 10.30 15.68
CA LEU A 185 23.85 10.18 15.46
C LEU A 185 24.39 9.07 16.36
N VAL A 186 24.69 7.94 15.75
CA VAL A 186 25.18 6.73 16.42
C VAL A 186 26.61 6.43 15.98
N PRO A 187 27.42 5.79 16.84
CA PRO A 187 28.72 5.29 16.40
C PRO A 187 28.54 4.21 15.31
N PRO A 188 29.56 4.01 14.45
CA PRO A 188 29.46 3.01 13.40
C PRO A 188 29.30 1.59 13.97
N GLU A 189 28.24 0.88 13.57
CA GLU A 189 28.01 -0.52 13.91
C GLU A 189 28.71 -1.43 12.88
N GLU A 190 29.65 -2.28 13.30
CA GLU A 190 30.35 -3.24 12.41
C GLU A 190 29.43 -4.36 11.88
N THR A 191 28.24 -4.53 12.46
CA THR A 191 27.37 -5.70 12.28
C THR A 191 26.03 -5.41 11.59
N SER A 192 25.74 -4.15 11.25
CA SER A 192 24.48 -3.82 10.57
C SER A 192 24.53 -4.27 9.12
N THR A 193 23.61 -5.15 8.72
CA THR A 193 23.59 -5.79 7.41
C THR A 193 23.02 -4.88 6.30
N GLU A 194 22.41 -3.75 6.69
CA GLU A 194 21.67 -2.85 5.80
C GLU A 194 22.07 -1.39 6.06
N ALA A 195 23.32 -1.08 5.73
CA ALA A 195 23.86 0.27 5.82
C ALA A 195 24.26 0.78 4.43
N PHE A 196 23.87 2.00 4.11
CA PHE A 196 24.34 2.72 2.94
C PHE A 196 25.45 3.69 3.36
N GLY A 197 26.62 3.62 2.71
CA GLY A 197 27.79 4.39 3.08
C GLY A 197 28.30 5.28 1.94
N VAL A 198 28.62 6.54 2.24
CA VAL A 198 29.27 7.48 1.32
C VAL A 198 30.60 7.92 1.89
N LYS A 199 31.69 7.72 1.14
CA LYS A 199 33.05 8.18 1.49
C LYS A 199 33.43 9.38 0.62
N LEU A 200 33.59 10.54 1.26
CA LEU A 200 34.09 11.77 0.66
C LEU A 200 35.58 11.92 0.95
N SER A 201 36.41 11.69 -0.07
CA SER A 201 37.86 11.84 0.03
C SER A 201 38.29 13.26 -0.36
N PHE A 202 39.02 13.91 0.53
CA PHE A 202 39.52 15.28 0.39
C PHE A 202 41.04 15.35 0.24
N GLY A 203 41.71 14.20 0.16
CA GLY A 203 43.15 14.05 0.06
C GLY A 203 43.57 12.62 0.41
N PRO A 204 44.88 12.33 0.46
CA PRO A 204 45.40 11.00 0.80
C PRO A 204 45.11 10.62 2.26
N ASP A 205 45.13 11.60 3.16
CA ASP A 205 45.04 11.37 4.61
C ASP A 205 43.78 11.95 5.24
N TYR A 206 42.80 12.36 4.42
CA TYR A 206 41.60 13.03 4.90
C TYR A 206 40.35 12.55 4.15
N ALA A 207 39.45 11.89 4.89
CA ALA A 207 38.17 11.43 4.36
C ALA A 207 37.06 11.58 5.39
N LEU A 208 35.88 12.00 4.92
CA LEU A 208 34.64 12.01 5.69
C LEU A 208 33.77 10.84 5.20
N ILE A 209 33.35 10.00 6.13
CA ILE A 209 32.53 8.82 5.83
C ILE A 209 31.18 9.00 6.52
N LEU A 210 30.11 8.89 5.78
CA LEU A 210 28.74 8.95 6.27
C LEU A 210 28.10 7.59 6.07
N TYR A 211 27.50 7.03 7.11
CA TYR A 211 26.72 5.79 7.06
C TYR A 211 25.29 6.08 7.47
N LEU A 212 24.34 5.66 6.65
CA LEU A 212 22.92 5.68 6.96
C LEU A 212 22.47 4.23 7.19
N TYR A 213 21.88 3.96 8.35
CA TYR A 213 21.40 2.64 8.74
C TYR A 213 19.89 2.60 8.54
N ALA A 214 19.44 1.64 7.73
CA ALA A 214 18.02 1.43 7.48
C ALA A 214 17.32 0.92 8.75
N ALA A 215 16.12 1.43 9.00
CA ALA A 215 15.20 0.98 10.03
C ALA A 215 14.30 -0.14 9.51
N ASP A 216 14.08 -0.20 8.20
CA ASP A 216 13.29 -1.22 7.50
C ASP A 216 14.20 -2.30 6.90
N PRO A 217 13.90 -3.60 7.09
CA PRO A 217 14.58 -4.71 6.40
C PRO A 217 14.57 -4.63 4.86
N ALA A 218 13.70 -3.81 4.27
CA ALA A 218 13.69 -3.56 2.83
C ALA A 218 14.92 -2.76 2.34
N GLY A 219 15.64 -2.08 3.24
CA GLY A 219 16.79 -1.23 2.91
C GLY A 219 16.39 0.10 2.25
N PHE A 220 17.35 0.73 1.58
CA PHE A 220 17.15 2.02 0.91
C PHE A 220 16.64 1.84 -0.52
N SER A 221 15.76 2.73 -0.98
CA SER A 221 15.39 2.77 -2.40
C SER A 221 16.54 3.35 -3.24
N PRO A 222 16.67 2.99 -4.52
CA PRO A 222 17.69 3.56 -5.40
C PRO A 222 17.62 5.09 -5.51
N ILE A 223 16.43 5.68 -5.33
CA ILE A 223 16.24 7.13 -5.37
C ILE A 223 16.80 7.78 -4.11
N ASP A 224 16.64 7.14 -2.95
CA ASP A 224 17.20 7.61 -1.67
C ASP A 224 18.73 7.57 -1.68
N GLU A 225 19.30 6.49 -2.21
CA GLU A 225 20.75 6.35 -2.38
C GLU A 225 21.30 7.46 -3.30
N GLN A 226 20.65 7.69 -4.44
CA GLN A 226 21.05 8.75 -5.37
C GLN A 226 20.93 10.15 -4.74
N PHE A 227 19.85 10.41 -4.01
CA PHE A 227 19.66 11.67 -3.30
C PHE A 227 20.79 11.91 -2.28
N MET A 228 21.13 10.89 -1.48
CA MET A 228 22.24 10.95 -0.53
C MET A 228 23.59 11.20 -1.21
N LEU A 229 23.87 10.51 -2.33
CA LEU A 229 25.09 10.72 -3.11
C LEU A 229 25.19 12.15 -3.64
N VAL A 230 24.11 12.68 -4.21
CA VAL A 230 24.08 14.04 -4.75
C VAL A 230 24.34 15.07 -3.65
N LEU A 231 23.69 14.94 -2.49
CA LEU A 231 23.92 15.84 -1.35
C LEU A 231 25.37 15.80 -0.86
N CYS A 232 25.91 14.60 -0.67
CA CYS A 232 27.29 14.42 -0.22
C CYS A 232 28.30 14.95 -1.24
N GLU A 233 28.06 14.75 -2.53
CA GLU A 233 28.89 15.28 -3.62
C GLU A 233 28.86 16.81 -3.68
N ILE A 234 27.68 17.42 -3.53
CA ILE A 234 27.55 18.89 -3.49
C ILE A 234 28.34 19.47 -2.32
N PHE A 235 28.18 18.90 -1.12
CA PHE A 235 28.95 19.28 0.05
C PHE A 235 30.45 19.08 -0.17
N GLY A 236 30.85 17.91 -0.67
CA GLY A 236 32.25 17.57 -0.91
C GLY A 236 32.93 18.53 -1.88
N ARG A 237 32.26 18.91 -2.97
CA ARG A 237 32.74 19.94 -3.90
C ARG A 237 32.87 21.29 -3.23
N GLY A 238 31.91 21.69 -2.40
CA GLY A 238 31.98 22.93 -1.62
C GLY A 238 33.23 22.98 -0.74
N VAL A 239 33.51 21.89 -0.01
CA VAL A 239 34.71 21.77 0.84
C VAL A 239 36.00 21.85 0.03
N GLN A 240 36.08 21.14 -1.11
CA GLN A 240 37.27 21.19 -1.98
C GLN A 240 37.50 22.58 -2.59
N GLN A 241 36.44 23.25 -3.04
CA GLN A 241 36.52 24.59 -3.64
C GLN A 241 36.94 25.66 -2.63
N ALA A 242 36.44 25.57 -1.40
CA ALA A 242 36.79 26.49 -0.33
C ALA A 242 38.23 26.29 0.21
N LYS A 243 38.92 25.22 -0.21
CA LYS A 243 40.26 24.84 0.28
C LYS A 243 40.34 24.79 1.80
N ILE A 244 39.25 24.41 2.46
CA ILE A 244 39.21 24.40 3.92
C ILE A 244 40.20 23.38 4.44
N ALA A 245 40.98 23.83 5.42
CA ALA A 245 41.96 22.98 6.04
C ALA A 245 41.22 21.85 6.78
N PRO A 246 41.57 20.57 6.53
CA PRO A 246 41.05 19.41 7.26
C PRO A 246 40.98 19.59 8.79
N THR A 247 41.86 20.44 9.32
CA THR A 247 41.98 20.78 10.73
C THR A 247 40.78 21.53 11.31
N GLU A 248 40.05 22.34 10.54
CA GLU A 248 38.88 23.09 11.06
C GLU A 248 37.69 22.17 11.32
N LEU A 249 37.47 21.21 10.41
CA LEU A 249 36.48 20.16 10.58
C LEU A 249 36.93 19.19 11.69
N ALA A 250 38.20 18.80 11.75
CA ALA A 250 38.70 17.98 12.85
C ALA A 250 38.50 18.65 14.22
N ALA A 251 38.79 19.95 14.34
CA ALA A 251 38.55 20.72 15.58
C ALA A 251 37.07 20.74 15.98
N TYR A 252 36.16 20.76 15.00
CA TYR A 252 34.73 20.66 15.25
C TYR A 252 34.33 19.30 15.83
N PHE A 253 34.91 18.21 15.31
CA PHE A 253 34.69 16.86 15.86
C PHE A 253 35.27 16.76 17.28
N GLU A 254 36.47 17.30 17.52
CA GLU A 254 37.10 17.31 18.86
C GLU A 254 36.32 18.15 19.89
N LEU A 255 35.57 19.17 19.46
CA LEU A 255 34.72 19.99 20.36
C LEU A 255 33.43 19.28 20.76
N ILE A 256 32.95 18.35 19.95
CA ILE A 256 31.65 17.68 20.14
C ILE A 256 31.86 16.28 20.72
N ASP A 257 32.94 15.64 20.32
CA ASP A 257 33.41 14.36 20.84
C ASP A 257 34.55 14.64 21.83
N ASN A 258 34.22 14.63 23.13
CA ASN A 258 35.24 14.43 24.15
C ASN A 258 35.89 13.09 23.78
N PRO A 259 37.20 13.01 23.51
CA PRO A 259 37.83 11.75 23.20
C PRO A 259 37.37 10.76 24.26
N THR A 260 36.92 9.58 23.83
CA THR A 260 36.89 8.39 24.66
C THR A 260 38.31 8.19 25.16
N ASN A 261 38.65 8.92 26.21
CA ASN A 261 39.79 8.68 27.03
C ASN A 261 39.38 7.42 27.78
N ASP A 262 39.85 6.29 27.28
CA ASP A 262 40.20 5.09 28.06
C ASP A 262 41.28 5.43 29.12
N GLY A 263 41.18 6.60 29.75
CA GLY A 263 41.85 6.98 30.97
C GLY A 263 40.88 6.64 32.09
N GLY A 264 40.97 5.40 32.56
CA GLY A 264 40.21 4.92 33.70
C GLY A 264 40.24 5.92 34.86
N ILE A 265 39.12 6.01 35.56
CA ILE A 265 39.13 6.49 36.94
C ILE A 265 40.06 5.55 37.73
N LYS A 266 41.30 5.98 37.92
CA LYS A 266 42.17 5.64 39.03
C LYS A 266 42.98 6.86 39.44
#